data_AF-A0A9E0N6M9-F1
#
_entry.id   AF-A0A9E0N6M9-F1
#
_cell.length_a   1.000
_cell.length_b   1.000
_cell.length_c   1.000
_cell.angle_alpha   90.00
_cell.angle_beta   90.00
_cell.angle_gamma   90.00
#
_symmetry.space_group_name_H-M   'P 1'
#
loop_
_entity.id
_entity.type
_entity.pdbx_description
1 polymer ?
#
loop_
_entity_poly.entity_id
_entity_poly.type
_entity_poly.pdbx_seq_one_letter_code
_entity_poly.pdbx_strand_id
1 'polypeptide(L)'
;MKPPVRPVHRRPFGALLLAAVACGGAAAPAPTISMPPADHGGGPDAGWLLAIAPAPITTTGHVATLPTDLVFVLVAEADPATPGLALGLGDQLRLTLPPAFARNPAVPISADTDGNVVLTKGWPQGAVRLAGQYQIGWDDAGHSLTVTAVADVPATGANAPGIKVLHLRGDTFINPTAGDYPVQIDHVRSGGVAARWRGTASIVERPPAARLAPSNFHLPPGTGANFQQAAPGQVLPHRLGLLLWADGVPLEGVGVAARDLQRFPTYTGGLLVADTSGDRVLDPAVDRVVGGIIGSAPAGASGQAATSPRGADGAPLLSGQAVRDPGFPRGGGAPVPGLLVIEFRLGSAPGAYQPTFELIGGNRVQFTLRAAPPTE
;
A
#
# COMPACT_ATOMS: atom_id res chain seq x y z
N MET A 1 -13.30 -34.39 52.27
CA MET A 1 -13.61 -32.95 52.43
C MET A 1 -13.51 -32.30 51.07
N LYS A 2 -14.64 -31.82 50.52
CA LYS A 2 -14.75 -31.10 49.24
C LYS A 2 -14.86 -29.59 49.53
N PRO A 3 -14.22 -28.70 48.75
CA PRO A 3 -14.32 -27.26 48.98
C PRO A 3 -15.67 -26.71 48.45
N PRO A 4 -16.16 -25.58 49.02
CA PRO A 4 -17.46 -25.02 48.66
C PRO A 4 -17.41 -24.18 47.37
N VAL A 5 -18.48 -24.29 46.58
CA VAL A 5 -18.75 -23.54 45.35
C VAL A 5 -19.27 -22.14 45.72
N ARG A 6 -18.69 -21.08 45.12
CA ARG A 6 -19.20 -19.70 45.21
C ARG A 6 -20.24 -19.43 44.12
N PRO A 7 -21.30 -18.64 44.39
CA PRO A 7 -22.33 -18.30 43.41
C PRO A 7 -21.88 -17.15 42.50
N VAL A 8 -22.18 -17.26 41.20
CA VAL A 8 -22.01 -16.19 40.21
C VAL A 8 -23.32 -15.42 40.09
N HIS A 9 -23.31 -14.16 40.50
CA HIS A 9 -24.41 -13.22 40.25
C HIS A 9 -24.45 -12.82 38.77
N ARG A 10 -25.55 -13.16 38.09
CA ARG A 10 -25.94 -12.56 36.80
C ARG A 10 -26.63 -11.22 37.08
N ARG A 11 -26.18 -10.15 36.42
CA ARG A 11 -26.95 -8.90 36.27
C ARG A 11 -27.57 -8.86 34.86
N PRO A 12 -28.83 -8.39 34.71
CA PRO A 12 -29.46 -8.21 33.42
C PRO A 12 -29.04 -6.87 32.81
N PHE A 13 -28.66 -6.86 31.53
CA PHE A 13 -28.60 -5.63 30.75
C PHE A 13 -29.90 -5.48 29.98
N GLY A 14 -30.62 -4.40 30.31
CA GLY A 14 -31.87 -4.01 29.68
C GLY A 14 -31.66 -3.53 28.25
N ALA A 15 -32.65 -3.81 27.42
CA ALA A 15 -32.82 -3.27 26.09
C ALA A 15 -32.99 -1.74 26.16
N LEU A 16 -32.19 -1.01 25.39
CA LEU A 16 -32.48 0.37 25.04
C LEU A 16 -32.78 0.42 23.54
N LEU A 17 -34.07 0.54 23.25
CA LEU A 17 -34.64 0.89 21.97
C LEU A 17 -34.31 2.38 21.73
N LEU A 18 -33.58 2.72 20.66
CA LEU A 18 -33.56 4.09 20.14
C LEU A 18 -33.94 4.09 18.66
N ALA A 19 -34.89 4.97 18.36
CA ALA A 19 -35.67 5.03 17.15
C ALA A 19 -34.86 5.42 15.92
N ALA A 20 -35.26 4.85 14.79
CA ALA A 20 -34.93 5.34 13.46
C ALA A 20 -35.52 6.74 13.28
N VAL A 21 -34.66 7.72 13.01
CA VAL A 21 -35.04 8.97 12.34
C VAL A 21 -34.42 8.93 10.96
N ALA A 22 -35.28 8.81 9.97
CA ALA A 22 -34.93 9.06 8.59
C ALA A 22 -34.78 10.58 8.39
N CYS A 23 -33.57 11.02 8.06
CA CYS A 23 -33.34 12.31 7.41
C CYS A 23 -32.46 12.06 6.18
N GLY A 24 -33.03 12.32 5.01
CA GLY A 24 -32.28 12.44 3.77
C GLY A 24 -31.34 13.63 3.87
N GLY A 25 -30.06 13.39 3.61
CA GLY A 25 -29.03 14.41 3.45
C GLY A 25 -28.02 13.86 2.44
N ALA A 26 -27.86 14.57 1.33
CA ALA A 26 -26.88 14.25 0.31
C ALA A 26 -25.49 14.12 0.95
N ALA A 27 -24.81 13.01 0.68
CA ALA A 27 -23.41 12.85 1.06
C ALA A 27 -22.60 13.96 0.38
N ALA A 28 -21.92 14.78 1.19
CA ALA A 28 -20.96 15.75 0.67
C ALA A 28 -19.89 14.99 -0.15
N PRO A 29 -19.49 15.48 -1.33
CA PRO A 29 -18.40 14.87 -2.07
C PRO A 29 -17.13 14.90 -1.21
N ALA A 30 -16.39 13.80 -1.24
CA ALA A 30 -15.04 13.76 -0.67
C ALA A 30 -14.22 14.94 -1.23
N PRO A 31 -13.41 15.62 -0.40
CA PRO A 31 -12.66 16.78 -0.85
C PRO A 31 -11.72 16.39 -1.99
N THR A 32 -11.94 16.97 -3.17
CA THR A 32 -10.98 16.94 -4.28
C THR A 32 -9.77 17.74 -3.85
N ILE A 33 -8.66 17.06 -3.57
CA ILE A 33 -7.36 17.70 -3.37
C ILE A 33 -6.89 18.18 -4.75
N SER A 34 -7.08 19.46 -5.03
CA SER A 34 -6.53 20.10 -6.22
C SER A 34 -5.04 20.35 -5.98
N MET A 35 -4.19 19.86 -6.88
CA MET A 35 -2.74 20.08 -6.86
C MET A 35 -2.41 21.55 -7.17
N PRO A 36 -1.34 22.11 -6.58
CA PRO A 36 -0.66 23.29 -7.13
C PRO A 36 0.14 22.92 -8.40
N PRO A 37 0.46 23.90 -9.27
CA PRO A 37 1.14 23.67 -10.54
C PRO A 37 2.55 23.10 -10.36
N ALA A 38 3.05 22.43 -11.41
CA ALA A 38 4.38 21.79 -11.50
C ALA A 38 5.58 22.76 -11.52
N ASP A 39 5.35 24.06 -11.28
CA ASP A 39 6.44 24.96 -10.95
C ASP A 39 6.77 24.79 -9.46
N HIS A 40 8.01 24.39 -9.18
CA HIS A 40 8.60 24.30 -7.84
C HIS A 40 8.74 25.68 -7.12
N GLY A 41 7.81 26.61 -7.35
CA GLY A 41 7.83 28.00 -6.89
C GLY A 41 7.17 28.23 -5.53
N GLY A 42 6.94 27.19 -4.72
CA GLY A 42 6.60 27.36 -3.32
C GLY A 42 7.86 27.78 -2.55
N GLY A 43 7.88 29.00 -2.01
CA GLY A 43 8.98 29.44 -1.14
C GLY A 43 9.20 28.46 0.04
N PRO A 44 10.40 28.46 0.66
CA PRO A 44 10.84 27.46 1.65
C PRO A 44 9.93 27.31 2.89
N ASP A 45 8.99 28.23 3.09
CA ASP A 45 8.04 28.24 4.21
C ASP A 45 6.67 27.60 3.89
N ALA A 46 6.34 27.43 2.61
CA ALA A 46 5.13 26.70 2.18
C ALA A 46 5.42 25.20 2.18
N GLY A 47 5.43 24.59 3.37
CA GLY A 47 5.67 23.16 3.52
C GLY A 47 4.62 22.31 2.78
N TRP A 48 5.08 21.31 2.05
CA TRP A 48 4.24 20.33 1.36
C TRP A 48 3.68 19.30 2.35
N LEU A 49 2.50 18.76 2.07
CA LEU A 49 1.94 17.67 2.89
C LEU A 49 2.73 16.39 2.65
N LEU A 50 3.18 15.75 3.74
CA LEU A 50 3.78 14.42 3.72
C LEU A 50 2.70 13.40 4.11
N ALA A 51 2.28 12.58 3.14
CA ALA A 51 1.46 11.42 3.47
C ALA A 51 2.37 10.30 4.00
N ILE A 52 2.00 9.74 5.15
CA ILE A 52 2.76 8.70 5.84
C ILE A 52 1.84 7.51 6.01
N ALA A 53 2.30 6.34 5.60
CA ALA A 53 1.53 5.11 5.73
C ALA A 53 2.41 3.98 6.26
N PRO A 54 1.81 2.95 6.89
CA PRO A 54 2.56 1.76 7.23
C PRO A 54 3.10 1.10 5.96
N ALA A 55 4.28 0.50 6.06
CA ALA A 55 4.84 -0.21 4.93
C ALA A 55 3.94 -1.36 4.49
N PRO A 56 3.83 -1.64 3.19
CA PRO A 56 2.93 -2.63 2.64
C PRO A 56 3.49 -4.05 2.73
N ILE A 57 4.63 -4.26 3.38
CA ILE A 57 5.28 -5.57 3.48
C ILE A 57 5.21 -6.13 4.91
N THR A 58 4.89 -5.27 5.88
CA THR A 58 4.70 -5.61 7.29
C THR A 58 3.42 -4.95 7.79
N THR A 59 2.70 -5.61 8.69
CA THR A 59 1.54 -5.05 9.40
C THR A 59 1.93 -4.29 10.66
N THR A 60 3.11 -4.59 11.18
CA THR A 60 3.60 -4.14 12.48
C THR A 60 4.51 -2.93 12.40
N GLY A 61 4.82 -2.44 11.19
CA GLY A 61 5.73 -1.31 10.96
C GLY A 61 5.35 0.00 11.64
N HIS A 62 4.10 0.11 12.09
CA HIS A 62 3.53 1.27 12.78
C HIS A 62 2.94 0.89 14.15
N VAL A 63 3.27 -0.30 14.66
CA VAL A 63 2.82 -0.78 15.97
C VAL A 63 3.85 -0.41 17.02
N ALA A 64 3.37 0.07 18.16
CA ALA A 64 4.20 0.55 19.25
C ALA A 64 5.22 -0.50 19.69
N THR A 65 6.43 -0.06 20.04
CA THR A 65 7.57 -0.90 20.49
C THR A 65 8.11 -1.92 19.50
N LEU A 66 7.49 -2.07 18.33
CA LEU A 66 7.97 -2.93 17.26
C LEU A 66 8.85 -2.15 16.27
N PRO A 67 9.65 -2.84 15.45
CA PRO A 67 10.46 -2.18 14.44
C PRO A 67 9.63 -1.29 13.51
N THR A 68 10.15 -0.09 13.25
CA THR A 68 9.55 0.90 12.36
C THR A 68 9.69 0.46 10.91
N ASP A 69 8.56 0.45 10.21
CA ASP A 69 8.50 0.17 8.79
C ASP A 69 7.40 1.04 8.16
N LEU A 70 7.81 2.20 7.63
CA LEU A 70 6.94 3.29 7.21
C LEU A 70 7.30 3.76 5.79
N VAL A 71 6.29 4.14 5.03
CA VAL A 71 6.44 4.79 3.73
C VAL A 71 6.04 6.26 3.81
N PHE A 72 6.86 7.10 3.20
CA PHE A 72 6.70 8.55 3.15
C PHE A 72 6.52 8.96 1.69
N VAL A 73 5.35 9.50 1.35
CA VAL A 73 4.98 9.84 -0.02
C VAL A 73 5.31 11.31 -0.27
N LEU A 74 6.36 11.54 -1.06
CA LEU A 74 6.85 12.87 -1.47
C LEU A 74 6.02 13.44 -2.62
N VAL A 75 5.54 12.56 -3.51
CA VAL A 75 4.69 12.91 -4.65
C VAL A 75 3.44 12.04 -4.59
N ALA A 76 2.30 12.65 -4.30
CA ALA A 76 1.03 11.95 -4.09
C ALA A 76 0.49 11.29 -5.36
N GLU A 77 0.80 11.85 -6.53
CA GLU A 77 0.34 11.30 -7.81
C GLU A 77 1.09 10.02 -8.17
N ALA A 78 0.36 8.91 -8.15
CA ALA A 78 0.88 7.58 -8.40
C ALA A 78 1.04 7.28 -9.90
N ASP A 79 0.45 8.08 -10.80
CA ASP A 79 0.59 7.92 -12.25
C ASP A 79 2.07 7.94 -12.66
N PRO A 80 2.61 6.87 -13.27
CA PRO A 80 4.00 6.83 -13.74
C PRO A 80 4.34 7.92 -14.77
N ALA A 81 3.35 8.51 -15.45
CA ALA A 81 3.59 9.64 -16.36
C ALA A 81 3.88 10.96 -15.61
N THR A 82 3.50 11.05 -14.33
CA THR A 82 3.80 12.23 -13.51
C THR A 82 5.23 12.14 -12.97
N PRO A 83 6.11 13.11 -13.27
CA PRO A 83 7.46 13.14 -12.73
C PRO A 83 7.48 13.18 -11.19
N GLY A 84 8.41 12.44 -10.62
CA GLY A 84 8.78 12.50 -9.21
C GLY A 84 9.89 13.51 -8.97
N LEU A 85 10.54 13.40 -7.81
CA LEU A 85 11.67 14.23 -7.45
C LEU A 85 12.94 13.80 -8.19
N ALA A 86 13.67 14.75 -8.76
CA ALA A 86 15.04 14.58 -9.22
C ALA A 86 16.03 15.02 -8.15
N LEU A 87 17.17 14.34 -8.05
CA LEU A 87 18.30 14.75 -7.22
C LEU A 87 19.52 14.97 -8.10
N GLY A 88 20.16 16.13 -7.99
CA GLY A 88 21.49 16.34 -8.57
C GLY A 88 22.57 15.71 -7.70
N LEU A 89 23.75 15.44 -8.27
CA LEU A 89 24.93 15.03 -7.51
C LEU A 89 25.14 15.92 -6.27
N GLY A 90 25.18 15.30 -5.08
CA GLY A 90 25.35 15.98 -3.80
C GLY A 90 24.06 16.51 -3.16
N ASP A 91 22.93 16.52 -3.86
CA ASP A 91 21.62 16.80 -3.23
C ASP A 91 21.31 15.72 -2.17
N GLN A 92 20.55 16.10 -1.14
CA GLN A 92 20.14 15.19 -0.06
C GLN A 92 18.63 15.17 0.14
N LEU A 93 18.10 14.00 0.49
CA LEU A 93 16.85 13.87 1.22
C LEU A 93 17.16 13.63 2.70
N ARG A 94 16.60 14.44 3.58
CA ARG A 94 16.80 14.34 5.03
C ARG A 94 15.48 14.04 5.73
N LEU A 95 15.30 12.79 6.17
CA LEU A 95 14.18 12.36 6.99
C LEU A 95 14.47 12.66 8.45
N THR A 96 13.74 13.60 9.04
CA THR A 96 13.81 13.93 10.46
C THR A 96 12.65 13.27 11.19
N LEU A 97 12.98 12.36 12.10
CA LEU A 97 12.02 11.72 13.00
C LEU A 97 12.03 12.44 14.36
N PRO A 98 10.98 12.32 15.17
CA PRO A 98 11.06 12.72 16.57
C PRO A 98 12.01 11.81 17.35
N PRO A 99 12.70 12.33 18.38
CA PRO A 99 13.56 11.53 19.25
C PRO A 99 12.89 10.31 19.90
N ALA A 100 11.55 10.30 19.96
CA ALA A 100 10.77 9.18 20.44
C ALA A 100 10.95 7.90 19.60
N PHE A 101 11.26 8.03 18.29
CA PHE A 101 11.66 6.89 17.46
C PHE A 101 13.11 6.52 17.80
N ALA A 102 13.30 5.48 18.58
CA ALA A 102 14.63 5.08 19.02
C ALA A 102 15.41 4.42 17.88
N ARG A 103 16.66 4.84 17.66
CA ARG A 103 17.57 4.14 16.75
C ARG A 103 17.88 2.76 17.32
N ASN A 104 17.77 1.71 16.51
CA ASN A 104 18.15 0.36 16.90
C ASN A 104 19.67 0.13 16.78
N PRO A 105 20.44 0.12 17.88
CA PRO A 105 21.90 0.05 17.81
C PRO A 105 22.44 -1.28 17.26
N ALA A 106 21.62 -2.34 17.22
CA ALA A 106 22.03 -3.64 16.68
C ALA A 106 22.06 -3.69 15.14
N VAL A 107 21.37 -2.75 14.49
CA VAL A 107 21.34 -2.64 13.03
C VAL A 107 22.29 -1.52 12.63
N PRO A 108 23.34 -1.74 11.82
CA PRO A 108 24.17 -0.65 11.29
C PRO A 108 23.41 0.16 10.23
N ILE A 109 23.81 1.43 10.04
CA ILE A 109 23.44 2.17 8.83
C ILE A 109 24.36 1.69 7.70
N SER A 110 23.77 1.10 6.68
CA SER A 110 24.50 0.65 5.49
C SER A 110 24.41 1.72 4.42
N ALA A 111 25.54 2.37 4.14
CA ALA A 111 25.57 3.49 3.20
C ALA A 111 25.13 3.12 1.79
N ASP A 112 25.52 1.93 1.30
CA ASP A 112 25.35 1.55 -0.11
C ASP A 112 24.35 0.39 -0.32
N THR A 113 23.40 0.17 0.61
CA THR A 113 22.38 -0.89 0.46
C THR A 113 20.97 -0.47 0.87
N ASP A 114 19.99 -1.14 0.30
CA ASP A 114 18.53 -1.06 0.55
C ASP A 114 18.11 -1.54 1.95
N GLY A 115 19.07 -1.75 2.86
CA GLY A 115 18.83 -2.31 4.18
C GLY A 115 17.98 -1.39 5.05
N ASN A 116 18.33 -0.10 5.12
CA ASN A 116 17.69 0.85 6.03
C ASN A 116 16.60 1.68 5.34
N VAL A 117 16.82 2.03 4.08
CA VAL A 117 15.88 2.83 3.27
C VAL A 117 15.87 2.37 1.82
N VAL A 118 14.70 2.42 1.20
CA VAL A 118 14.53 2.27 -0.24
C VAL A 118 13.83 3.50 -0.79
N LEU A 119 14.36 4.05 -1.90
CA LEU A 119 13.64 5.05 -2.68
C LEU A 119 12.89 4.35 -3.81
N THR A 120 11.63 4.71 -4.04
CA THR A 120 10.84 4.12 -5.14
C THR A 120 10.27 5.17 -6.07
N LYS A 121 9.99 4.71 -7.29
CA LYS A 121 9.43 5.50 -8.41
C LYS A 121 7.95 5.84 -8.26
N GLY A 122 7.34 5.44 -7.15
CA GLY A 122 5.90 5.45 -6.91
C GLY A 122 5.48 4.19 -6.18
N TRP A 123 4.17 3.99 -6.03
CA TRP A 123 3.63 2.81 -5.38
C TRP A 123 2.46 2.17 -6.16
N PRO A 124 2.44 0.85 -6.38
CA PRO A 124 3.57 -0.07 -6.28
C PRO A 124 4.48 0.14 -7.50
N GLN A 125 5.66 0.75 -7.30
CA GLN A 125 6.65 0.90 -8.37
C GLN A 125 8.04 0.53 -7.86
N GLY A 126 8.88 0.05 -8.76
CA GLY A 126 10.19 -0.52 -8.42
C GLY A 126 11.14 0.45 -7.73
N ALA A 127 12.15 -0.13 -7.08
CA ALA A 127 13.23 0.62 -6.46
C ALA A 127 13.95 1.50 -7.49
N VAL A 128 14.32 2.71 -7.05
CA VAL A 128 15.40 3.47 -7.68
C VAL A 128 16.68 2.71 -7.32
N ARG A 129 17.51 2.38 -8.32
CA ARG A 129 18.66 1.49 -8.10
C ARG A 129 19.63 2.13 -7.12
N LEU A 130 19.94 1.46 -6.02
CA LEU A 130 20.75 2.03 -4.94
C LEU A 130 22.24 2.11 -5.28
N ALA A 131 22.82 1.03 -5.80
CA ALA A 131 24.25 0.94 -6.04
C ALA A 131 24.73 1.99 -7.05
N GLY A 132 25.52 2.96 -6.56
CA GLY A 132 26.13 4.02 -7.35
C GLY A 132 25.25 5.23 -7.64
N GLN A 133 24.04 5.33 -7.07
CA GLN A 133 23.18 6.51 -7.23
C GLN A 133 23.03 7.33 -5.95
N TYR A 134 22.96 6.70 -4.78
CA TYR A 134 22.87 7.42 -3.51
C TYR A 134 23.47 6.64 -2.33
N GLN A 135 23.80 7.39 -1.28
CA GLN A 135 24.36 6.91 -0.02
C GLN A 135 23.50 7.29 1.17
N ILE A 136 23.37 6.36 2.12
CA ILE A 136 22.60 6.55 3.34
C ILE A 136 23.52 6.96 4.50
N GLY A 137 23.11 7.97 5.27
CA GLY A 137 23.79 8.42 6.47
C GLY A 137 22.82 8.60 7.65
N TRP A 138 23.38 8.76 8.85
CA TRP A 138 22.66 9.10 10.07
C TRP A 138 23.35 10.24 10.79
N ASP A 139 22.56 11.22 11.21
CA ASP A 139 22.98 12.35 12.02
C ASP A 139 22.30 12.25 13.39
N ASP A 140 23.08 11.85 14.39
CA ASP A 140 22.62 11.71 15.78
C ASP A 140 22.15 13.04 16.38
N ALA A 141 22.79 14.16 16.04
CA ALA A 141 22.44 15.46 16.61
C ALA A 141 21.12 15.98 16.06
N GLY A 142 20.88 15.77 14.76
CA GLY A 142 19.64 16.13 14.08
C GLY A 142 18.52 15.08 14.19
N HIS A 143 18.80 13.90 14.77
CA HIS A 143 17.93 12.72 14.76
C HIS A 143 17.36 12.44 13.36
N SER A 144 18.25 12.46 12.37
CA SER A 144 17.85 12.44 10.96
C SER A 144 18.63 11.43 10.12
N LEU A 145 17.89 10.73 9.26
CA LEU A 145 18.46 9.84 8.26
C LEU A 145 18.60 10.61 6.95
N THR A 146 19.77 10.54 6.35
CA THR A 146 20.09 11.24 5.10
C THR A 146 20.25 10.27 3.95
N VAL A 147 19.80 10.67 2.77
CA VAL A 147 20.06 9.99 1.51
C VAL A 147 20.72 11.02 0.59
N THR A 148 22.01 10.85 0.32
CA THR A 148 22.83 11.77 -0.50
C THR A 148 23.01 11.19 -1.89
N ALA A 149 22.65 11.91 -2.93
CA ALA A 149 22.90 11.50 -4.30
C ALA A 149 24.41 11.52 -4.61
N VAL A 150 24.96 10.41 -5.09
CA VAL A 150 26.35 10.28 -5.57
C VAL A 150 26.46 10.27 -7.10
N ALA A 151 25.31 10.33 -7.78
CA ALA A 151 25.16 10.61 -9.19
C ALA A 151 23.80 11.29 -9.41
N ASP A 152 23.59 11.91 -10.57
CA ASP A 152 22.29 12.50 -10.90
C ASP A 152 21.19 11.42 -10.96
N VAL A 153 20.05 11.71 -10.32
CA VAL A 153 18.83 10.90 -10.34
C VAL A 153 17.77 11.65 -11.14
N PRO A 154 17.48 11.26 -12.39
CA PRO A 154 16.54 11.98 -13.24
C PRO A 154 15.08 11.72 -12.86
N ALA A 155 14.22 12.71 -13.12
CA ALA A 155 12.76 12.61 -12.96
C ALA A 155 12.00 12.31 -14.27
N THR A 156 12.72 12.05 -15.36
CA THR A 156 12.14 11.76 -16.68
C THR A 156 12.81 10.56 -17.35
N GLY A 157 12.05 9.80 -18.14
CA GLY A 157 12.54 8.70 -18.98
C GLY A 157 11.65 7.46 -18.87
N ALA A 158 11.79 6.52 -19.82
CA ALA A 158 10.93 5.34 -19.96
C ALA A 158 10.87 4.43 -18.70
N ASN A 159 11.80 4.60 -17.76
CA ASN A 159 11.87 3.90 -16.49
C ASN A 159 12.29 4.81 -15.33
N ALA A 160 12.08 6.14 -15.43
CA ALA A 160 12.60 7.08 -14.46
C ALA A 160 11.62 8.22 -14.14
N PRO A 161 10.45 7.93 -13.55
CA PRO A 161 9.54 8.97 -13.08
C PRO A 161 10.04 9.58 -11.75
N GLY A 162 11.36 9.69 -11.53
CA GLY A 162 11.94 10.25 -10.31
C GLY A 162 11.66 9.47 -9.02
N ILE A 163 12.01 10.07 -7.88
CA ILE A 163 11.73 9.55 -6.54
C ILE A 163 10.36 10.07 -6.09
N LYS A 164 9.45 9.17 -5.73
CA LYS A 164 8.12 9.54 -5.20
C LYS A 164 7.89 9.10 -3.77
N VAL A 165 8.55 8.03 -3.35
CA VAL A 165 8.39 7.47 -2.00
C VAL A 165 9.76 7.19 -1.39
N LEU A 166 9.89 7.49 -0.10
CA LEU A 166 10.95 7.02 0.76
C LEU A 166 10.36 5.94 1.68
N HIS A 167 10.93 4.75 1.66
CA HIS A 167 10.51 3.62 2.49
C HIS A 167 11.57 3.35 3.56
N LEU A 168 11.27 3.70 4.81
CA LEU A 168 12.10 3.37 5.97
C LEU A 168 11.81 1.95 6.43
N ARG A 169 12.83 1.13 6.58
CA ARG A 169 12.70 -0.31 6.85
C ARG A 169 13.92 -0.90 7.57
N GLY A 170 13.94 -2.24 7.67
CA GLY A 170 15.11 -3.02 8.07
C GLY A 170 15.47 -2.88 9.54
N ASP A 171 14.45 -2.72 10.38
CA ASP A 171 14.58 -2.61 11.83
C ASP A 171 15.51 -1.47 12.28
N THR A 172 15.66 -0.44 11.44
CA THR A 172 16.54 0.69 11.69
C THR A 172 16.08 1.50 12.91
N PHE A 173 14.77 1.63 13.12
CA PHE A 173 14.19 2.30 14.27
C PHE A 173 13.18 1.40 14.96
N ILE A 174 12.90 1.71 16.22
CA ILE A 174 11.80 1.13 16.99
C ILE A 174 10.73 2.20 17.17
N ASN A 175 9.48 1.83 16.95
CA ASN A 175 8.35 2.72 17.14
C ASN A 175 8.21 3.13 18.62
N PRO A 176 7.83 4.39 18.89
CA PRO A 176 7.47 4.82 20.24
C PRO A 176 6.18 4.15 20.73
N THR A 177 5.67 4.59 21.88
CA THR A 177 4.30 4.25 22.31
C THR A 177 3.26 4.71 21.29
N ALA A 178 2.03 4.19 21.38
CA ALA A 178 0.95 4.63 20.51
C ALA A 178 0.71 6.15 20.61
N GLY A 179 0.47 6.79 19.47
CA GLY A 179 0.32 8.24 19.37
C GLY A 179 0.65 8.78 17.98
N ASP A 180 0.54 10.10 17.85
CA ASP A 180 0.78 10.84 16.62
C ASP A 180 2.08 11.64 16.72
N TYR A 181 2.97 11.46 15.74
CA TYR A 181 4.32 11.98 15.78
C TYR A 181 4.64 12.81 14.54
N PRO A 182 5.06 14.09 14.67
CA PRO A 182 5.37 14.91 13.50
C PRO A 182 6.64 14.41 12.82
N VAL A 183 6.60 14.26 11.50
CA VAL A 183 7.76 13.85 10.70
C VAL A 183 7.97 14.85 9.58
N GLN A 184 9.24 15.10 9.25
CA GLN A 184 9.64 16.00 8.18
C GLN A 184 10.61 15.33 7.23
N ILE A 185 10.48 15.62 5.94
CA ILE A 185 11.52 15.35 4.95
C ILE A 185 11.94 16.68 4.31
N ASP A 186 13.24 16.94 4.25
CA ASP A 186 13.80 18.08 3.53
C ASP A 186 14.60 17.61 2.32
N HIS A 187 14.40 18.25 1.17
CA HIS A 187 15.34 18.19 0.05
C HIS A 187 16.35 19.32 0.22
N VAL A 188 17.61 18.96 0.43
CA VAL A 188 18.72 19.90 0.64
C VAL A 188 19.56 19.97 -0.63
N ARG A 189 19.79 21.19 -1.12
CA ARG A 189 20.61 21.50 -2.30
C ARG A 189 21.56 22.64 -1.97
N SER A 190 22.84 22.48 -2.29
CA SER A 190 23.88 23.50 -2.06
C SER A 190 23.90 24.05 -0.61
N GLY A 191 23.59 23.19 0.38
CA GLY A 191 23.55 23.55 1.81
C GLY A 191 22.25 24.23 2.27
N GLY A 192 21.30 24.52 1.38
CA GLY A 192 19.98 25.09 1.73
C GLY A 192 18.83 24.10 1.52
N VAL A 193 17.70 24.34 2.19
CA VAL A 193 16.48 23.55 1.98
C VAL A 193 15.77 24.04 0.72
N ALA A 194 15.75 23.22 -0.32
CA ALA A 194 15.08 23.49 -1.59
C ALA A 194 13.58 23.15 -1.53
N ALA A 195 13.21 22.10 -0.80
CA ALA A 195 11.81 21.72 -0.56
C ALA A 195 11.66 21.02 0.79
N ARG A 196 10.44 21.08 1.35
CA ARG A 196 10.12 20.53 2.67
C ARG A 196 8.75 19.89 2.67
N TRP A 197 8.66 18.66 3.16
CA TRP A 197 7.41 17.94 3.40
C TRP A 197 7.21 17.71 4.89
N ARG A 198 5.98 17.88 5.38
CA ARG A 198 5.61 17.67 6.79
C ARG A 198 4.34 16.84 6.91
N GLY A 199 4.34 15.91 7.86
CA GLY A 199 3.21 15.02 8.10
C GLY A 199 3.24 14.45 9.51
N THR A 200 2.31 13.53 9.77
CA THR A 200 2.18 12.88 11.08
C THR A 200 2.21 11.37 10.89
N ALA A 201 3.11 10.70 11.60
CA ALA A 201 3.16 9.26 11.69
C ALA A 201 2.27 8.81 12.86
N SER A 202 1.22 8.05 12.57
CA SER A 202 0.33 7.47 13.58
C SER A 202 0.83 6.08 13.97
N ILE A 203 1.19 5.93 15.24
CA ILE A 203 1.62 4.68 15.85
C ILE A 203 0.47 4.09 16.67
N VAL A 204 0.19 2.81 16.46
CA VAL A 204 -0.95 2.11 17.07
C VAL A 204 -0.50 1.11 18.12
N GLU A 205 -1.36 0.84 19.09
CA GLU A 205 -1.06 -0.11 20.17
C GLU A 205 -0.99 -1.56 19.67
N ARG A 206 -1.81 -1.90 18.67
CA ARG A 206 -1.94 -3.26 18.14
C ARG A 206 -2.08 -3.22 16.62
N PRO A 207 -1.68 -4.29 15.91
CA PRO A 207 -1.92 -4.39 14.48
C PRO A 207 -3.42 -4.21 14.15
N PRO A 208 -3.74 -3.62 12.98
CA PRO A 208 -5.13 -3.51 12.53
C PRO A 208 -5.74 -4.90 12.33
N ALA A 209 -7.04 -5.01 12.63
CA ALA A 209 -7.79 -6.27 12.51
C ALA A 209 -7.79 -6.82 11.08
N ALA A 210 -7.85 -5.93 10.08
CA ALA A 210 -7.70 -6.28 8.69
C ALA A 210 -6.94 -5.18 7.94
N ARG A 211 -6.06 -5.58 7.02
CA ARG A 211 -5.34 -4.64 6.16
C ARG A 211 -5.05 -5.27 4.80
N LEU A 212 -5.07 -4.45 3.77
CA LEU A 212 -4.52 -4.78 2.46
C LEU A 212 -3.58 -3.68 1.97
N ALA A 213 -2.63 -4.03 1.13
CA ALA A 213 -1.78 -3.07 0.45
C ALA A 213 -1.34 -3.58 -0.92
N PRO A 214 -1.16 -2.70 -1.92
CA PRO A 214 -0.78 -3.15 -3.25
C PRO A 214 0.69 -3.58 -3.27
N SER A 215 0.98 -4.60 -4.06
CA SER A 215 2.31 -5.20 -4.21
C SER A 215 2.53 -5.71 -5.63
N ASN A 216 3.78 -5.67 -6.08
CA ASN A 216 4.21 -6.22 -7.36
C ASN A 216 5.26 -7.33 -7.18
N PHE A 217 5.30 -8.00 -6.02
CA PHE A 217 6.30 -9.04 -5.79
C PHE A 217 6.22 -10.22 -6.76
N HIS A 218 5.07 -10.47 -7.38
CA HIS A 218 4.88 -11.48 -8.44
C HIS A 218 5.27 -11.01 -9.85
N LEU A 219 5.71 -9.75 -10.00
CA LEU A 219 6.12 -9.17 -11.28
C LEU A 219 7.63 -8.91 -11.28
N PRO A 220 8.27 -8.83 -12.46
CA PRO A 220 9.67 -8.44 -12.56
C PRO A 220 9.95 -7.11 -11.82
N PRO A 221 11.12 -6.97 -11.17
CA PRO A 221 11.49 -5.73 -10.52
C PRO A 221 11.41 -4.53 -11.49
N GLY A 222 10.72 -3.47 -11.07
CA GLY A 222 10.50 -2.28 -11.91
C GLY A 222 9.15 -2.26 -12.62
N THR A 223 8.45 -3.40 -12.75
CA THR A 223 7.12 -3.45 -13.36
C THR A 223 6.05 -2.90 -12.40
N GLY A 224 5.16 -2.07 -12.94
CA GLY A 224 3.98 -1.53 -12.26
C GLY A 224 2.70 -2.26 -12.66
N ALA A 225 1.95 -2.81 -11.70
CA ALA A 225 0.62 -3.37 -11.99
C ALA A 225 -0.49 -2.30 -12.07
N ASN A 226 -0.21 -1.08 -11.60
CA ASN A 226 -1.13 0.04 -11.63
C ASN A 226 -0.89 0.91 -12.88
N PHE A 227 -1.90 1.64 -13.35
CA PHE A 227 -1.86 2.50 -14.55
C PHE A 227 -1.51 1.81 -15.87
N GLN A 228 -1.50 0.47 -15.90
CA GLN A 228 -1.34 -0.30 -17.14
C GLN A 228 -2.53 -0.11 -18.09
N GLN A 229 -2.27 -0.37 -19.37
CA GLN A 229 -3.23 -0.16 -20.45
C GLN A 229 -3.47 -1.45 -21.22
N ALA A 230 -4.70 -1.63 -21.70
CA ALA A 230 -5.05 -2.65 -22.67
C ALA A 230 -6.22 -2.18 -23.54
N ALA A 231 -6.53 -2.90 -24.61
CA ALA A 231 -7.72 -2.63 -25.40
C ALA A 231 -9.02 -2.94 -24.62
N PRO A 232 -10.15 -2.28 -24.92
CA PRO A 232 -11.44 -2.63 -24.34
C PRO A 232 -11.74 -4.14 -24.47
N GLY A 233 -12.32 -4.72 -23.42
CA GLY A 233 -12.64 -6.15 -23.34
C GLY A 233 -11.46 -7.09 -23.07
N GLN A 234 -10.22 -6.59 -23.09
CA GLN A 234 -9.02 -7.43 -22.90
C GLN A 234 -8.66 -7.63 -21.43
N VAL A 235 -7.96 -8.72 -21.18
CA VAL A 235 -7.26 -8.95 -19.91
C VAL A 235 -6.03 -8.05 -19.88
N LEU A 236 -5.76 -7.45 -18.72
CA LEU A 236 -4.57 -6.65 -18.52
C LEU A 236 -3.29 -7.47 -18.68
N PRO A 237 -2.20 -6.88 -19.23
CA PRO A 237 -0.95 -7.60 -19.46
C PRO A 237 -0.29 -8.07 -18.16
N HIS A 238 -0.51 -7.35 -17.05
CA HIS A 238 0.00 -7.72 -15.74
C HIS A 238 -1.13 -7.94 -14.73
N ARG A 239 -0.98 -8.99 -13.92
CA ARG A 239 -1.88 -9.26 -12.80
C ARG A 239 -1.69 -8.19 -11.72
N LEU A 240 -2.78 -7.79 -11.07
CA LEU A 240 -2.72 -6.97 -9.87
C LEU A 240 -2.25 -7.81 -8.69
N GLY A 241 -1.60 -7.19 -7.70
CA GLY A 241 -1.18 -7.85 -6.48
C GLY A 241 -1.60 -7.07 -5.24
N LEU A 242 -2.12 -7.79 -4.25
CA LEU A 242 -2.47 -7.27 -2.93
C LEU A 242 -1.87 -8.18 -1.88
N LEU A 243 -1.11 -7.61 -0.93
CA LEU A 243 -0.79 -8.30 0.30
C LEU A 243 -1.95 -8.12 1.27
N LEU A 244 -2.41 -9.22 1.86
CA LEU A 244 -3.55 -9.28 2.76
C LEU A 244 -3.10 -9.71 4.15
N TRP A 245 -3.67 -9.08 5.17
CA TRP A 245 -3.41 -9.44 6.55
C TRP A 245 -4.67 -9.35 7.40
N ALA A 246 -4.70 -10.18 8.44
CA ALA A 246 -5.68 -10.13 9.52
C ALA A 246 -4.94 -10.23 10.86
N ASP A 247 -5.25 -9.36 11.81
CA ASP A 247 -4.65 -9.33 13.16
C ASP A 247 -3.12 -9.40 13.17
N GLY A 248 -2.49 -8.74 12.19
CA GLY A 248 -1.03 -8.72 12.05
C GLY A 248 -0.41 -9.90 11.33
N VAL A 249 -1.15 -10.98 11.04
CA VAL A 249 -0.65 -12.15 10.31
C VAL A 249 -1.08 -12.13 8.83
N PRO A 250 -0.28 -12.69 7.90
CA PRO A 250 -0.70 -12.86 6.51
C PRO A 250 -2.01 -13.64 6.41
N LEU A 251 -2.94 -13.14 5.58
CA LEU A 251 -4.24 -13.77 5.37
C LEU A 251 -4.16 -14.69 4.14
N GLU A 252 -3.98 -15.98 4.40
CA GLU A 252 -3.83 -17.02 3.37
C GLU A 252 -5.16 -17.62 2.90
N GLY A 253 -5.13 -18.28 1.75
CA GLY A 253 -6.30 -19.01 1.24
C GLY A 253 -7.42 -18.11 0.69
N VAL A 254 -7.15 -16.83 0.46
CA VAL A 254 -8.13 -15.89 -0.10
C VAL A 254 -8.07 -15.89 -1.62
N GLY A 255 -9.22 -15.88 -2.28
CA GLY A 255 -9.31 -15.61 -3.71
C GLY A 255 -10.48 -14.70 -4.06
N VAL A 256 -10.71 -14.50 -5.35
CA VAL A 256 -11.81 -13.69 -5.87
C VAL A 256 -12.95 -14.59 -6.34
N ALA A 257 -14.10 -14.49 -5.67
CA ALA A 257 -15.33 -15.16 -6.06
C ALA A 257 -16.28 -14.21 -6.81
N ALA A 258 -17.31 -14.80 -7.43
CA ALA A 258 -18.38 -14.03 -8.05
C ALA A 258 -19.06 -13.12 -7.02
N ARG A 259 -19.54 -11.96 -7.48
CA ARG A 259 -20.31 -11.03 -6.65
C ARG A 259 -21.62 -11.64 -6.20
N ASP A 260 -22.03 -11.31 -4.98
CA ASP A 260 -23.34 -11.61 -4.42
C ASP A 260 -23.99 -10.31 -3.96
N LEU A 261 -24.73 -9.66 -4.86
CA LEU A 261 -25.32 -8.35 -4.60
C LEU A 261 -26.49 -8.40 -3.63
N GLN A 262 -27.07 -9.57 -3.38
CA GLN A 262 -28.15 -9.74 -2.43
C GLN A 262 -27.61 -9.68 -1.00
N ARG A 263 -26.49 -10.35 -0.73
CA ARG A 263 -25.85 -10.35 0.59
C ARG A 263 -24.86 -9.21 0.79
N PHE A 264 -24.19 -8.77 -0.27
CA PHE A 264 -23.13 -7.77 -0.24
C PHE A 264 -23.32 -6.72 -1.35
N PRO A 265 -24.34 -5.85 -1.26
CA PRO A 265 -24.70 -4.92 -2.33
C PRO A 265 -23.59 -3.91 -2.67
N THR A 266 -22.67 -3.63 -1.76
CA THR A 266 -21.54 -2.72 -1.96
C THR A 266 -20.49 -3.29 -2.95
N TYR A 267 -20.32 -4.62 -2.98
CA TYR A 267 -19.21 -5.26 -3.70
C TYR A 267 -19.60 -5.63 -5.13
N THR A 268 -19.69 -4.61 -5.97
CA THR A 268 -20.19 -4.70 -7.35
C THR A 268 -19.26 -5.43 -8.34
N GLY A 269 -17.98 -5.56 -7.99
CA GLY A 269 -16.93 -6.14 -8.84
C GLY A 269 -16.48 -7.56 -8.48
N GLY A 270 -16.93 -8.12 -7.35
CA GLY A 270 -16.53 -9.45 -6.86
C GLY A 270 -16.36 -9.50 -5.34
N LEU A 271 -16.22 -10.69 -4.79
CA LEU A 271 -15.99 -10.92 -3.36
C LEU A 271 -14.58 -11.43 -3.11
N LEU A 272 -13.97 -11.01 -2.00
CA LEU A 272 -12.76 -11.63 -1.46
C LEU A 272 -13.19 -12.72 -0.47
N VAL A 273 -12.90 -13.97 -0.79
CA VAL A 273 -13.39 -15.14 -0.08
C VAL A 273 -12.21 -15.99 0.38
N ALA A 274 -12.15 -16.27 1.69
CA ALA A 274 -11.18 -17.18 2.28
C ALA A 274 -11.73 -18.61 2.21
N ASP A 275 -11.05 -19.49 1.48
CA ASP A 275 -11.34 -20.92 1.39
C ASP A 275 -11.17 -21.56 2.78
N THR A 276 -12.30 -21.85 3.42
CA THR A 276 -12.34 -22.44 4.77
C THR A 276 -12.59 -23.95 4.75
N SER A 277 -13.10 -24.48 3.64
CA SER A 277 -13.29 -25.91 3.41
C SER A 277 -11.99 -26.61 3.00
N GLY A 278 -11.06 -25.87 2.38
CA GLY A 278 -9.79 -26.38 1.85
C GLY A 278 -9.94 -27.12 0.53
N ASP A 279 -11.09 -27.03 -0.13
CA ASP A 279 -11.38 -27.70 -1.40
C ASP A 279 -10.95 -26.89 -2.64
N ARG A 280 -10.45 -25.66 -2.44
CA ARG A 280 -10.05 -24.71 -3.48
C ARG A 280 -11.20 -24.29 -4.40
N VAL A 281 -12.44 -24.40 -3.94
CA VAL A 281 -13.63 -23.90 -4.61
C VAL A 281 -14.18 -22.74 -3.80
N LEU A 282 -14.07 -21.52 -4.34
CA LEU A 282 -14.53 -20.33 -3.64
C LEU A 282 -16.06 -20.21 -3.72
N ASP A 283 -16.74 -20.62 -2.66
CA ASP A 283 -18.20 -20.48 -2.54
C ASP A 283 -18.56 -19.56 -1.37
N PRO A 284 -19.01 -18.31 -1.60
CA PRO A 284 -19.36 -17.39 -0.51
C PRO A 284 -20.56 -17.86 0.35
N ALA A 285 -21.27 -18.93 -0.01
CA ALA A 285 -22.28 -19.55 0.84
C ALA A 285 -21.69 -20.51 1.89
N VAL A 286 -20.53 -21.10 1.60
CA VAL A 286 -19.82 -22.05 2.48
C VAL A 286 -18.62 -21.40 3.14
N ASP A 287 -17.86 -20.65 2.36
CA ASP A 287 -16.64 -19.98 2.75
C ASP A 287 -16.84 -18.60 3.36
N ARG A 288 -15.79 -18.14 4.04
CA ARG A 288 -15.82 -16.85 4.72
C ARG A 288 -15.52 -15.71 3.75
N VAL A 289 -16.50 -14.82 3.54
CA VAL A 289 -16.28 -13.53 2.89
C VAL A 289 -15.48 -12.62 3.82
N VAL A 290 -14.30 -12.17 3.36
CA VAL A 290 -13.38 -11.31 4.13
C VAL A 290 -13.32 -9.89 3.58
N GLY A 291 -13.94 -9.63 2.43
CA GLY A 291 -13.86 -8.36 1.73
C GLY A 291 -14.56 -8.39 0.38
N GLY A 292 -14.30 -7.38 -0.43
CA GLY A 292 -14.85 -7.34 -1.77
C GLY A 292 -14.25 -6.25 -2.65
N ILE A 293 -14.78 -6.20 -3.86
CA ILE A 293 -14.33 -5.31 -4.93
C ILE A 293 -15.49 -4.39 -5.29
N ILE A 294 -15.28 -3.09 -5.19
CA ILE A 294 -16.19 -2.07 -5.67
C ILE A 294 -15.73 -1.70 -7.09
N GLY A 295 -16.54 -2.05 -8.08
CA GLY A 295 -16.27 -1.73 -9.47
C GLY A 295 -16.53 -0.25 -9.76
N SER A 296 -15.58 0.39 -10.43
CA SER A 296 -15.76 1.70 -11.06
C SER A 296 -15.28 1.58 -12.51
N ALA A 297 -16.15 1.94 -13.45
CA ALA A 297 -15.93 1.77 -14.88
C ALA A 297 -16.53 2.94 -15.66
N PRO A 298 -16.10 3.19 -16.91
CA PRO A 298 -16.72 4.19 -17.77
C PRO A 298 -18.22 3.96 -17.95
N ALA A 299 -18.98 5.02 -18.19
CA ALA A 299 -20.41 4.92 -18.42
C ALA A 299 -20.71 3.98 -19.61
N GLY A 300 -21.65 3.04 -19.41
CA GLY A 300 -22.01 2.03 -20.42
C GLY A 300 -21.00 0.88 -20.58
N ALA A 301 -19.90 0.87 -19.83
CA ALA A 301 -18.97 -0.27 -19.83
C ALA A 301 -19.63 -1.54 -19.27
N SER A 302 -19.35 -2.67 -19.92
CA SER A 302 -19.79 -3.99 -19.49
C SER A 302 -18.69 -5.03 -19.68
N GLY A 303 -18.78 -6.18 -19.01
CA GLY A 303 -17.83 -7.29 -19.17
C GLY A 303 -16.52 -7.16 -18.39
N GLN A 304 -16.33 -6.08 -17.63
CA GLN A 304 -15.22 -5.97 -16.68
C GLN A 304 -15.35 -7.02 -15.58
N ALA A 305 -14.24 -7.65 -15.21
CA ALA A 305 -14.21 -8.70 -14.20
C ALA A 305 -12.85 -8.74 -13.50
N ALA A 306 -12.87 -9.06 -12.21
CA ALA A 306 -11.70 -9.44 -11.43
C ALA A 306 -11.85 -10.92 -11.03
N THR A 307 -10.80 -11.70 -11.21
CA THR A 307 -10.81 -13.13 -10.90
C THR A 307 -9.47 -13.59 -10.33
N SER A 308 -9.48 -14.62 -9.49
CA SER A 308 -8.25 -15.35 -9.19
C SER A 308 -7.74 -16.02 -10.47
N PRO A 309 -6.46 -15.83 -10.83
CA PRO A 309 -5.85 -16.58 -11.93
C PRO A 309 -5.97 -18.08 -11.66
N ARG A 310 -6.01 -18.89 -12.73
CA ARG A 310 -5.99 -20.35 -12.59
C ARG A 310 -4.57 -20.89 -12.51
N GLY A 311 -4.33 -21.81 -11.59
CA GLY A 311 -3.11 -22.61 -11.52
C GLY A 311 -3.05 -23.64 -12.64
N ALA A 312 -1.94 -24.39 -12.71
CA ALA A 312 -1.76 -25.47 -13.68
C ALA A 312 -2.78 -26.61 -13.52
N ASP A 313 -3.33 -26.77 -12.33
CA ASP A 313 -4.40 -27.71 -11.98
C ASP A 313 -5.81 -27.18 -12.27
N GLY A 314 -5.94 -25.96 -12.81
CA GLY A 314 -7.23 -25.31 -13.09
C GLY A 314 -7.93 -24.74 -11.85
N ALA A 315 -7.40 -24.97 -10.64
CA ALA A 315 -7.91 -24.36 -9.42
C ALA A 315 -7.54 -22.87 -9.35
N PRO A 316 -8.31 -22.05 -8.61
CA PRO A 316 -7.95 -20.66 -8.39
C PRO A 316 -6.65 -20.58 -7.58
N LEU A 317 -5.76 -19.67 -7.98
CA LEU A 317 -4.58 -19.32 -7.22
C LEU A 317 -5.01 -18.43 -6.05
N LEU A 318 -4.82 -18.92 -4.83
CA LEU A 318 -5.21 -18.25 -3.59
C LEU A 318 -4.05 -17.44 -3.00
N SER A 319 -4.36 -16.54 -2.07
CA SER A 319 -3.34 -15.78 -1.34
C SER A 319 -2.37 -16.70 -0.62
N GLY A 320 -1.09 -16.34 -0.67
CA GLY A 320 0.00 -17.16 -0.13
C GLY A 320 0.58 -18.17 -1.09
N GLN A 321 -0.06 -18.40 -2.24
CA GLN A 321 0.39 -19.37 -3.24
C GLN A 321 1.18 -18.73 -4.38
N ALA A 322 0.96 -17.43 -4.63
CA ALA A 322 1.69 -16.69 -5.65
C ALA A 322 3.18 -16.58 -5.27
N VAL A 323 4.05 -16.93 -6.21
CA VAL A 323 5.50 -16.87 -6.01
C VAL A 323 6.04 -15.48 -6.30
N ARG A 324 7.05 -15.08 -5.53
CA ARG A 324 7.85 -13.90 -5.80
C ARG A 324 8.59 -14.08 -7.12
N ASP A 325 8.65 -13.03 -7.94
CA ASP A 325 9.42 -13.05 -9.17
C ASP A 325 10.89 -13.39 -8.89
N PRO A 326 11.51 -14.30 -9.67
CA PRO A 326 12.90 -14.72 -9.48
C PRO A 326 13.93 -13.58 -9.55
N GLY A 327 13.59 -12.45 -10.17
CA GLY A 327 14.45 -11.27 -10.25
C GLY A 327 14.65 -10.55 -8.92
N PHE A 328 13.84 -10.82 -7.90
CA PHE A 328 14.06 -10.24 -6.57
C PHE A 328 15.15 -10.99 -5.79
N PRO A 329 16.09 -10.27 -5.13
CA PRO A 329 17.12 -10.91 -4.31
C PRO A 329 16.51 -11.59 -3.07
N ARG A 330 17.16 -12.66 -2.59
CA ARG A 330 16.85 -13.34 -1.30
C ARG A 330 15.36 -13.71 -1.15
N GLY A 331 14.88 -14.62 -1.98
CA GLY A 331 13.51 -15.17 -1.88
C GLY A 331 12.69 -15.14 -3.17
N GLY A 332 13.29 -14.78 -4.31
CA GLY A 332 12.68 -15.04 -5.62
C GLY A 332 12.34 -16.52 -5.80
N GLY A 333 11.19 -16.81 -6.41
CA GLY A 333 10.65 -18.16 -6.61
C GLY A 333 9.93 -18.76 -5.40
N ALA A 334 10.00 -18.15 -4.21
CA ALA A 334 9.25 -18.61 -3.04
C ALA A 334 7.84 -18.01 -3.00
N PRO A 335 6.83 -18.72 -2.45
CA PRO A 335 5.52 -18.15 -2.20
C PRO A 335 5.62 -16.92 -1.29
N VAL A 336 4.80 -15.91 -1.55
CA VAL A 336 4.73 -14.70 -0.74
C VAL A 336 3.52 -14.79 0.18
N PRO A 337 3.72 -14.86 1.51
CA PRO A 337 2.62 -14.92 2.47
C PRO A 337 1.61 -13.78 2.27
N GLY A 338 0.32 -14.11 2.24
CA GLY A 338 -0.78 -13.17 2.09
C GLY A 338 -0.90 -12.52 0.72
N LEU A 339 -0.03 -12.83 -0.26
CA LEU A 339 -0.10 -12.23 -1.59
C LEU A 339 -1.24 -12.83 -2.41
N LEU A 340 -2.31 -12.08 -2.57
CA LEU A 340 -3.37 -12.32 -3.55
C LEU A 340 -2.98 -11.70 -4.90
N VAL A 341 -2.98 -12.51 -5.95
CA VAL A 341 -2.85 -12.03 -7.33
C VAL A 341 -4.21 -12.06 -8.02
N ILE A 342 -4.50 -11.03 -8.80
CA ILE A 342 -5.80 -10.84 -9.47
C ILE A 342 -5.57 -10.65 -10.95
N GLU A 343 -6.28 -11.43 -11.76
CA GLU A 343 -6.47 -11.16 -13.17
C GLU A 343 -7.63 -10.18 -13.34
N PHE A 344 -7.41 -9.12 -14.11
CA PHE A 344 -8.44 -8.12 -14.36
C PHE A 344 -8.70 -7.98 -15.86
N ARG A 345 -9.97 -8.12 -16.25
CA ARG A 345 -10.46 -7.86 -17.60
C ARG A 345 -11.11 -6.48 -17.65
N LEU A 346 -10.67 -5.66 -18.59
CA LEU A 346 -11.30 -4.37 -18.88
C LEU A 346 -12.66 -4.58 -19.54
N GLY A 347 -13.58 -3.65 -19.31
CA GLY A 347 -14.91 -3.68 -19.93
C GLY A 347 -14.90 -3.22 -21.39
N SER A 348 -16.08 -3.20 -21.98
CA SER A 348 -16.33 -2.91 -23.40
C SER A 348 -16.06 -1.46 -23.83
N ALA A 349 -15.94 -0.52 -22.89
CA ALA A 349 -15.78 0.90 -23.21
C ALA A 349 -14.35 1.38 -22.95
N PRO A 350 -13.84 2.34 -23.76
CA PRO A 350 -12.59 3.03 -23.46
C PRO A 350 -12.73 3.92 -22.20
N GLY A 351 -11.61 4.22 -21.56
CA GLY A 351 -11.54 5.10 -20.39
C GLY A 351 -10.90 4.47 -19.17
N ALA A 352 -11.05 5.14 -18.02
CA ALA A 352 -10.48 4.70 -16.76
C ALA A 352 -11.40 3.70 -16.04
N TYR A 353 -10.82 2.59 -15.61
CA TYR A 353 -11.41 1.60 -14.71
C TYR A 353 -10.71 1.71 -13.37
N GLN A 354 -11.47 1.86 -12.29
CA GLN A 354 -10.93 2.14 -10.96
C GLN A 354 -11.42 1.16 -9.88
N PRO A 355 -11.13 -0.15 -10.02
CA PRO A 355 -11.56 -1.12 -9.03
C PRO A 355 -10.97 -0.78 -7.65
N THR A 356 -11.82 -0.78 -6.65
CA THR A 356 -11.44 -0.57 -5.24
C THR A 356 -11.60 -1.86 -4.48
N PHE A 357 -10.51 -2.34 -3.89
CA PHE A 357 -10.47 -3.55 -3.07
C PHE A 357 -10.55 -3.15 -1.60
N GLU A 358 -11.35 -3.86 -0.82
CA GLU A 358 -11.58 -3.58 0.59
C GLU A 358 -11.61 -4.89 1.38
N LEU A 359 -11.02 -4.89 2.59
CA LEU A 359 -11.29 -5.92 3.60
C LEU A 359 -12.33 -5.41 4.59
N ILE A 360 -13.25 -6.29 5.00
CA ILE A 360 -14.24 -5.97 6.02
C ILE A 360 -13.52 -5.63 7.32
N GLY A 361 -13.82 -4.45 7.89
CA GLY A 361 -13.17 -3.95 9.10
C GLY A 361 -11.74 -3.45 8.90
N GLY A 362 -11.28 -3.33 7.64
CA GLY A 362 -9.94 -2.89 7.28
C GLY A 362 -9.92 -1.62 6.44
N ASN A 363 -8.83 -1.46 5.66
CA ASN A 363 -8.67 -0.37 4.71
C ASN A 363 -9.10 -0.76 3.29
N ARG A 364 -9.04 0.21 2.38
CA ARG A 364 -9.32 0.04 0.96
C ARG A 364 -8.13 0.50 0.09
N VAL A 365 -7.98 -0.09 -1.08
CA VAL A 365 -6.97 0.26 -2.09
C VAL A 365 -7.65 0.34 -3.44
N GLN A 366 -7.44 1.45 -4.15
CA GLN A 366 -7.93 1.64 -5.51
C GLN A 366 -6.78 1.51 -6.50
N PHE A 367 -7.01 0.77 -7.58
CA PHE A 367 -6.14 0.78 -8.75
C PHE A 367 -6.75 1.69 -9.82
N THR A 368 -5.92 2.22 -10.72
CA THR A 368 -6.34 2.94 -11.92
C THR A 368 -5.83 2.17 -13.12
N LEU A 369 -6.73 1.82 -14.03
CA LEU A 369 -6.46 0.98 -15.20
C LEU A 369 -7.07 1.69 -16.41
N ARG A 370 -6.46 1.57 -17.59
CA ARG A 370 -6.94 2.29 -18.77
C ARG A 370 -7.28 1.35 -19.90
N ALA A 371 -8.52 1.44 -20.37
CA ALA A 371 -8.90 0.92 -21.68
C ALA A 371 -8.57 2.00 -22.72
N ALA A 372 -7.54 1.77 -23.51
CA ALA A 372 -7.16 2.62 -24.63
C ALA A 372 -7.19 1.78 -25.91
N PRO A 373 -7.55 2.35 -27.08
CA PRO A 373 -7.31 1.67 -28.34
C PRO A 373 -5.82 1.30 -28.43
N PRO A 374 -5.47 0.16 -29.07
CA PRO A 374 -4.06 -0.16 -29.30
C PRO A 374 -3.39 1.02 -30.01
N THR A 375 -2.27 1.49 -29.46
CA THR A 375 -1.39 2.43 -30.16
C THR A 375 -0.83 1.70 -31.37
N GLU A 376 -1.17 2.20 -32.58
CA GLU A 376 -0.60 1.74 -33.85
C GLU A 376 0.91 2.01 -33.94
#